data_AF-A0A4V0XUV4-F1
#
_entry.id   AF-A0A4V0XUV4-F1
#
_cell.length_a   1.000
_cell.length_b   1.000
_cell.length_c   1.000
_cell.angle_alpha   90.00
_cell.angle_beta   90.00
_cell.angle_gamma   90.00
#
_symmetry.space_group_name_H-M   'P 1'
#
loop_
_entity.id
_entity.type
_entity.pdbx_description
1 polymer ?
#
loop_
_entity_poly.entity_id
_entity_poly.type
_entity_poly.pdbx_seq_one_letter_code
_entity_poly.pdbx_strand_id
1 'polypeptide(L)'
;MNIIQIDGYGFLIPSSPSRYRGNCSKEWGQFVGGNILKDMTCSEAEKAGLTKGKFVEMAVCQISTKTLTFEPNYLNEEFMEIWGIPVAGEMKTQFHEKASELSTFLMHRQSKDKFTQLTEQFVKDALNKWASEGMKTDFNSYSLEKIRESYNSLIFRFEMSKTESRTYGSYFYIASSYREPVGEFELAALKAAKEIQSNSNNCQDQRLVENQAKCFASIAENELNQVPVAQLNATNNKQLKSAKA
;
A
#
# COMPACT_ATOMS: atom_id res chain seq x y z
N MET A 1 -19.42 -11.80 3.11
CA MET A 1 -18.39 -12.85 2.92
C MET A 1 -18.75 -13.59 1.66
N ASN A 2 -17.81 -13.76 0.73
CA ASN A 2 -18.02 -14.40 -0.57
C ASN A 2 -16.84 -15.35 -0.86
N ILE A 3 -17.05 -16.44 -1.61
CA ILE A 3 -15.96 -17.34 -2.03
C ILE A 3 -15.98 -17.44 -3.55
N ILE A 4 -14.84 -17.17 -4.17
CA ILE A 4 -14.59 -17.41 -5.59
C ILE A 4 -13.96 -18.81 -5.72
N GLN A 5 -14.49 -19.62 -6.63
CA GLN A 5 -13.92 -20.93 -6.96
C GLN A 5 -13.40 -20.92 -8.39
N ILE A 6 -12.10 -21.19 -8.57
CA ILE A 6 -11.45 -21.24 -9.89
C ILE A 6 -10.56 -22.48 -9.95
N ASP A 7 -10.73 -23.28 -10.99
CA ASP A 7 -9.90 -24.46 -11.28
C ASP A 7 -9.74 -25.43 -10.08
N GLY A 8 -10.77 -25.54 -9.23
CA GLY A 8 -10.75 -26.41 -8.04
C GLY A 8 -10.08 -25.79 -6.80
N TYR A 9 -9.73 -24.51 -6.86
CA TYR A 9 -9.18 -23.72 -5.75
C TYR A 9 -10.21 -22.73 -5.20
N GLY A 10 -10.16 -22.47 -3.89
CA GLY A 10 -11.08 -21.57 -3.20
C GLY A 10 -10.42 -20.28 -2.72
N PHE A 11 -11.00 -19.13 -3.04
CA PHE A 11 -10.51 -17.81 -2.65
C PHE A 11 -11.58 -17.05 -1.88
N LEU A 12 -11.36 -16.85 -0.59
CA LEU A 12 -12.28 -16.15 0.29
C LEU A 12 -12.15 -14.63 0.11
N ILE A 13 -13.27 -13.95 -0.14
CA ILE A 13 -13.42 -12.50 0.02
C ILE A 13 -14.08 -12.26 1.37
N PRO A 14 -13.30 -11.91 2.40
CA PRO A 14 -13.81 -11.71 3.74
C PRO A 14 -14.61 -10.40 3.81
N SER A 15 -15.57 -10.33 4.75
CA SER A 15 -16.22 -9.05 5.09
C SER A 15 -15.30 -8.10 5.86
N SER A 16 -14.27 -8.65 6.51
CA SER A 16 -13.20 -7.90 7.16
C SER A 16 -11.86 -8.52 6.77
N PRO A 17 -11.07 -7.89 5.90
CA PRO A 17 -9.85 -8.47 5.36
C PRO A 17 -8.78 -8.69 6.42
N SER A 18 -8.09 -9.82 6.30
CA SER A 18 -6.82 -10.03 6.99
C SER A 18 -5.82 -8.97 6.55
N ARG A 19 -5.33 -8.19 7.51
CA ARG A 19 -4.28 -7.20 7.27
C ARG A 19 -2.91 -7.84 7.42
N TYR A 20 -2.09 -7.77 6.38
CA TYR A 20 -0.66 -7.90 6.55
C TYR A 20 -0.15 -6.59 7.11
N ARG A 21 0.48 -6.67 8.28
CA ARG A 21 0.95 -5.50 9.01
C ARG A 21 2.43 -5.37 8.69
N GLY A 22 2.76 -4.81 7.53
CA GLY A 22 4.13 -4.41 7.28
C GLY A 22 4.46 -3.21 8.17
N ASN A 23 5.39 -3.38 9.12
CA ASN A 23 5.88 -2.32 10.02
C ASN A 23 4.85 -1.71 11.00
N CYS A 24 4.04 -2.50 11.73
CA CYS A 24 3.07 -1.94 12.68
C CYS A 24 2.99 -2.69 14.03
N SER A 25 3.40 -2.06 15.14
CA SER A 25 3.13 -2.59 16.50
C SER A 25 1.73 -2.20 17.00
N LYS A 26 1.07 -3.12 17.75
CA LYS A 26 -0.17 -3.01 18.57
C LYS A 26 -1.34 -2.21 17.98
N GLU A 27 -2.51 -2.86 17.80
CA GLU A 27 -3.85 -2.37 17.36
C GLU A 27 -3.95 -1.25 16.29
N TRP A 28 -3.20 -0.16 16.37
CA TRP A 28 -3.00 0.88 15.35
C TRP A 28 -1.51 1.24 15.26
N GLY A 29 -0.90 0.87 14.14
CA GLY A 29 0.54 0.76 13.94
C GLY A 29 1.35 2.04 14.16
N GLN A 30 2.24 2.00 15.15
CA GLN A 30 3.47 2.78 15.11
C GLN A 30 4.40 2.14 14.07
N PHE A 31 4.81 2.85 13.00
CA PHE A 31 5.98 2.40 12.25
C PHE A 31 7.13 2.56 13.20
N VAL A 32 7.89 1.51 13.25
CA VAL A 32 8.82 1.32 14.34
C VAL A 32 9.88 2.43 14.26
N GLY A 33 9.81 3.36 15.22
CA GLY A 33 10.79 4.43 15.33
C GLY A 33 12.17 3.83 15.54
N GLY A 34 13.20 4.45 14.97
CA GLY A 34 14.58 3.92 14.92
C GLY A 34 15.22 3.57 16.28
N ASN A 35 14.60 3.95 17.40
CA ASN A 35 15.07 3.59 18.74
C ASN A 35 14.55 2.23 19.25
N ILE A 36 13.41 1.73 18.76
CA ILE A 36 12.84 0.45 19.24
C ILE A 36 13.44 -0.73 18.45
N LEU A 37 13.82 -0.54 17.18
CA LEU A 37 14.30 -1.60 16.28
C LEU A 37 15.78 -1.92 16.33
N LYS A 38 16.58 -1.05 16.95
CA LYS A 38 18.03 -1.00 16.71
C LYS A 38 18.71 -2.35 16.97
N ASP A 39 18.19 -3.09 17.96
CA ASP A 39 18.76 -4.37 18.42
C ASP A 39 17.88 -5.60 18.12
N MET A 40 16.75 -5.45 17.42
CA MET A 40 15.85 -6.60 17.14
C MET A 40 16.23 -7.37 15.86
N THR A 41 16.11 -8.69 15.94
CA THR A 41 16.11 -9.65 14.81
C THR A 41 14.72 -9.72 14.16
N CYS A 42 14.62 -10.32 12.96
CA CYS A 42 13.32 -10.52 12.31
C CYS A 42 12.35 -11.37 13.16
N SER A 43 12.87 -12.37 13.88
CA SER A 43 12.05 -13.23 14.76
C SER A 43 11.52 -12.47 15.97
N GLU A 44 12.30 -11.54 16.54
CA GLU A 44 11.84 -10.68 17.63
C GLU A 44 10.80 -9.67 17.15
N ALA A 45 10.97 -9.13 15.94
CA ALA A 45 9.98 -8.27 15.32
C ALA A 45 8.65 -9.00 15.06
N GLU A 46 8.70 -10.27 14.64
CA GLU A 46 7.51 -11.12 14.48
C GLU A 46 6.83 -11.41 15.83
N LYS A 47 7.59 -11.80 16.86
CA LYS A 47 7.05 -12.03 18.23
C LYS A 47 6.45 -10.77 18.84
N ALA A 48 6.97 -9.59 18.49
CA ALA A 48 6.42 -8.31 18.89
C ALA A 48 5.17 -7.89 18.07
N GLY A 49 4.74 -8.71 17.11
CA GLY A 49 3.57 -8.46 16.27
C GLY A 49 3.78 -7.34 15.24
N LEU A 50 5.03 -7.02 14.91
CA LEU A 50 5.40 -5.94 13.98
C LEU A 50 5.28 -6.35 12.51
N THR A 51 5.26 -7.65 12.26
CA THR A 51 5.10 -8.30 10.96
C THR A 51 4.31 -9.60 11.12
N LYS A 52 3.78 -10.14 10.03
CA LYS A 52 3.26 -11.51 9.96
C LYS A 52 4.19 -12.36 9.11
N GLY A 53 5.38 -12.66 9.65
CA GLY A 53 6.41 -13.42 8.94
C GLY A 53 7.45 -12.58 8.19
N LYS A 54 8.36 -13.25 7.49
CA LYS A 54 9.46 -12.63 6.75
C LYS A 54 9.02 -12.11 5.40
N PHE A 55 8.11 -12.79 4.70
CA PHE A 55 7.65 -12.35 3.39
C PHE A 55 6.24 -12.83 3.06
N VAL A 56 5.61 -12.17 2.10
CA VAL A 56 4.41 -12.69 1.43
C VAL A 56 4.58 -12.56 -0.06
N GLU A 57 4.14 -13.59 -0.79
CA GLU A 57 3.99 -13.52 -2.24
C GLU A 57 2.50 -13.44 -2.55
N MET A 58 2.10 -12.53 -3.43
CA MET A 58 0.71 -12.23 -3.71
C MET A 58 0.44 -12.12 -5.21
N ALA A 59 -0.70 -12.64 -5.63
CA ALA A 59 -1.38 -12.19 -6.84
C ALA A 59 -2.08 -10.86 -6.51
N VAL A 60 -1.60 -9.75 -7.07
CA VAL A 60 -2.07 -8.40 -6.74
C VAL A 60 -3.41 -8.11 -7.44
N CYS A 61 -4.41 -7.67 -6.68
CA CYS A 61 -5.74 -7.32 -7.19
C CYS A 61 -5.88 -5.81 -7.42
N GLN A 62 -5.44 -5.02 -6.44
CA GLN A 62 -5.60 -3.57 -6.47
C GLN A 62 -4.49 -2.87 -5.69
N ILE A 63 -4.05 -1.74 -6.23
CA ILE A 63 -3.12 -0.82 -5.57
C ILE A 63 -3.81 0.53 -5.51
N SER A 64 -3.81 1.16 -4.34
CA SER A 64 -4.39 2.49 -4.18
C SER A 64 -3.63 3.32 -3.16
N THR A 65 -3.83 4.62 -3.21
CA THR A 65 -3.24 5.56 -2.26
C THR A 65 -4.30 6.05 -1.29
N LYS A 66 -3.99 6.10 0.00
CA LYS A 66 -4.88 6.57 1.06
C LYS A 66 -4.16 7.55 1.98
N THR A 67 -4.80 8.69 2.24
CA THR A 67 -4.40 9.60 3.31
C THR A 67 -4.99 9.09 4.62
N LEU A 68 -4.13 8.75 5.58
CA LEU A 68 -4.54 8.07 6.81
C LEU A 68 -3.88 8.70 8.03
N THR A 69 -4.57 8.60 9.16
CA THR A 69 -4.10 8.99 10.47
C THR A 69 -4.02 7.76 11.38
N PHE A 70 -2.83 7.47 11.88
CA PHE A 70 -2.57 6.47 12.91
C PHE A 70 -1.82 7.13 14.05
N GLU A 71 -2.58 7.58 15.04
CA GLU A 71 -2.03 8.27 16.19
C GLU A 71 -1.10 7.37 17.03
N PRO A 72 -0.11 7.96 17.70
CA PRO A 72 0.28 9.38 17.64
C PRO A 72 1.23 9.73 16.49
N ASN A 73 1.59 8.77 15.63
CA ASN A 73 2.82 8.85 14.85
C ASN A 73 2.62 9.25 13.37
N TYR A 74 1.41 9.09 12.84
CA TYR A 74 1.07 9.44 11.46
C TYR A 74 -0.20 10.26 11.49
N LEU A 75 -0.09 11.53 11.08
CA LEU A 75 -1.21 12.45 11.02
C LEU A 75 -1.35 12.88 9.56
N ASN A 76 -2.45 12.47 8.93
CA ASN A 76 -2.77 12.79 7.54
C ASN A 76 -1.64 12.43 6.56
N GLU A 77 -0.93 11.32 6.79
CA GLU A 77 0.17 10.87 5.92
C GLU A 77 -0.35 9.98 4.80
N GLU A 78 0.40 9.90 3.70
CA GLU A 78 0.03 9.14 2.51
C GLU A 78 0.58 7.71 2.53
N PHE A 79 -0.32 6.73 2.50
CA PHE A 79 -0.03 5.31 2.46
C PHE A 79 -0.40 4.70 1.12
N MET A 80 0.37 3.72 0.67
CA MET A 80 0.02 2.87 -0.46
C MET A 80 -0.60 1.57 0.07
N GLU A 81 -1.85 1.32 -0.26
CA GLU A 81 -2.56 0.09 0.05
C GLU A 81 -2.44 -0.92 -1.09
N ILE A 82 -2.01 -2.13 -0.75
CA ILE A 82 -1.89 -3.27 -1.66
C ILE A 82 -2.90 -4.33 -1.25
N TRP A 83 -3.79 -4.69 -2.17
CA TRP A 83 -4.70 -5.81 -2.07
C TRP A 83 -4.23 -6.97 -2.93
N GLY A 84 -4.28 -8.18 -2.39
CA GLY A 84 -3.92 -9.36 -3.15
C GLY A 84 -4.32 -10.68 -2.48
N ILE A 85 -4.17 -11.77 -3.21
CA ILE A 85 -4.33 -13.13 -2.70
C ILE A 85 -2.93 -13.68 -2.37
N PRO A 86 -2.63 -14.02 -1.10
CA PRO A 86 -1.39 -14.69 -0.73
C PRO A 86 -1.26 -16.05 -1.44
N VAL A 87 -0.11 -16.28 -2.06
CA VAL A 87 0.24 -17.53 -2.74
C VAL A 87 1.44 -18.25 -2.12
N ALA A 88 2.29 -17.53 -1.39
CA ALA A 88 3.35 -18.10 -0.56
C ALA A 88 3.66 -17.19 0.63
N GLY A 89 4.60 -17.62 1.47
CA GLY A 89 4.95 -16.91 2.71
C GLY A 89 3.95 -17.15 3.84
N GLU A 90 4.18 -16.51 4.98
CA GLU A 90 3.51 -16.83 6.24
C GLU A 90 2.01 -16.51 6.26
N MET A 91 1.53 -15.69 5.31
CA MET A 91 0.10 -15.51 5.11
C MET A 91 -0.57 -16.71 4.44
N LYS A 92 0.10 -17.36 3.47
CA LYS A 92 -0.45 -18.52 2.77
C LYS A 92 -0.48 -19.76 3.66
N THR A 93 0.49 -19.91 4.56
CA THR A 93 0.65 -21.09 5.43
C THR A 93 -0.48 -21.28 6.44
N GLN A 94 -1.32 -20.26 6.65
CA GLN A 94 -2.50 -20.32 7.50
C GLN A 94 -3.69 -21.03 6.84
N PHE A 95 -3.62 -21.27 5.54
CA PHE A 95 -4.69 -21.86 4.74
C PHE A 95 -4.28 -23.20 4.15
N HIS A 96 -5.27 -24.06 3.91
CA HIS A 96 -5.11 -25.31 3.15
C HIS A 96 -4.41 -25.05 1.80
N GLU A 97 -3.66 -26.02 1.27
CA GLU A 97 -2.90 -25.86 0.01
C GLU A 97 -3.78 -25.37 -1.16
N LYS A 98 -5.06 -25.76 -1.17
CA LYS A 98 -6.05 -25.39 -2.19
C LYS A 98 -6.84 -24.10 -1.92
N ALA A 99 -6.50 -23.35 -0.88
CA ALA A 99 -7.27 -22.18 -0.47
C ALA A 99 -6.39 -20.99 -0.07
N SER A 100 -6.96 -19.80 -0.20
CA SER A 100 -6.39 -18.55 0.32
C SER A 100 -7.50 -17.50 0.52
N GLU A 101 -7.14 -16.34 1.04
CA GLU A 101 -8.06 -15.23 1.35
C GLU A 101 -7.52 -13.91 0.81
N LEU A 102 -8.39 -13.11 0.21
CA LEU A 102 -8.09 -11.72 -0.16
C LEU A 102 -7.63 -10.94 1.07
N SER A 103 -6.42 -10.39 0.98
CA SER A 103 -5.75 -9.69 2.07
C SER A 103 -5.27 -8.32 1.62
N THR A 104 -5.03 -7.43 2.58
CA THR A 104 -4.54 -6.08 2.33
C THR A 104 -3.36 -5.71 3.23
N PHE A 105 -2.48 -4.83 2.77
CA PHE A 105 -1.51 -4.16 3.64
C PHE A 105 -1.15 -2.76 3.15
N LEU A 106 -0.54 -2.00 4.07
CA LEU A 106 -0.11 -0.64 3.81
C LEU A 106 1.41 -0.55 3.72
N MET A 107 1.89 0.20 2.74
CA MET A 107 3.28 0.65 2.59
C MET A 107 3.36 2.16 2.79
N HIS A 108 4.51 2.63 3.25
CA HIS A 108 4.76 4.04 3.51
C HIS A 108 6.26 4.37 3.40
N ARG A 109 6.59 5.65 3.21
CA ARG A 109 7.95 6.20 3.07
C ARG A 109 8.80 5.36 2.11
N GLN A 110 10.01 4.99 2.53
CA GLN A 110 10.96 4.26 1.70
C GLN A 110 10.43 2.95 1.13
N SER A 111 9.50 2.26 1.80
CA SER A 111 8.92 1.02 1.24
C SER A 111 8.02 1.34 0.05
N LYS A 112 7.21 2.41 0.19
CA LYS A 112 6.37 2.94 -0.88
C LYS A 112 7.24 3.47 -2.03
N ASP A 113 8.26 4.29 -1.74
CA ASP A 113 9.12 4.85 -2.78
C ASP A 113 9.85 3.75 -3.59
N LYS A 114 10.36 2.73 -2.91
CA LYS A 114 11.00 1.57 -3.57
C LYS A 114 10.00 0.76 -4.41
N PHE A 115 8.78 0.60 -3.94
CA PHE A 115 7.74 -0.06 -4.74
C PHE A 115 7.35 0.78 -5.95
N THR A 116 7.23 2.11 -5.81
CA THR A 116 7.00 3.01 -6.95
C THR A 116 8.10 2.86 -7.99
N GLN A 117 9.37 2.85 -7.58
CA GLN A 117 10.51 2.63 -8.48
C GLN A 117 10.44 1.27 -9.22
N LEU A 118 10.00 0.21 -8.54
CA LEU A 118 9.75 -1.09 -9.18
C LEU A 118 8.68 -0.97 -10.27
N THR A 119 7.57 -0.28 -9.98
CA THR A 119 6.47 -0.12 -10.95
C THR A 119 6.79 0.82 -12.11
N GLU A 120 7.74 1.76 -11.94
CA GLU A 120 8.26 2.57 -13.04
C GLU A 120 8.93 1.73 -14.13
N GLN A 121 9.45 0.55 -13.80
CA GLN A 121 9.99 -0.36 -14.80
C GLN A 121 8.90 -0.82 -15.78
N PHE A 122 7.68 -1.11 -15.28
CA PHE A 122 6.55 -1.46 -16.14
C PHE A 122 6.13 -0.31 -17.05
N VAL A 123 6.22 0.93 -16.58
CA VAL A 123 5.95 2.12 -17.40
C VAL A 123 6.98 2.23 -18.54
N LYS A 124 8.26 1.99 -18.25
CA LYS A 124 9.33 2.01 -19.26
C LYS A 124 9.16 0.89 -20.29
N ASP A 125 8.80 -0.31 -19.84
CA ASP A 125 8.53 -1.44 -20.72
C ASP A 125 7.30 -1.16 -21.61
N ALA A 126 6.25 -0.56 -21.05
CA ALA A 126 5.08 -0.12 -21.80
C ALA A 126 5.43 0.97 -22.84
N LEU A 127 6.29 1.94 -22.49
CA LEU A 127 6.75 2.98 -23.40
C LEU A 127 7.50 2.39 -24.60
N ASN A 128 8.44 1.49 -24.35
CA ASN A 128 9.20 0.81 -25.41
C ASN A 128 8.28 0.00 -26.33
N LYS A 129 7.30 -0.71 -25.75
CA LYS A 129 6.34 -1.51 -26.52
C LYS A 129 5.41 -0.62 -27.36
N TRP A 130 4.85 0.43 -26.77
CA TRP A 130 4.02 1.42 -27.47
C TRP A 130 4.76 2.06 -28.65
N ALA A 131 6.03 2.42 -28.47
CA ALA A 131 6.87 2.95 -29.53
C ALA A 131 7.08 1.92 -30.65
N SER A 132 7.38 0.67 -30.31
CA SER A 132 7.58 -0.42 -31.29
C SER A 132 6.31 -0.78 -32.08
N GLU A 133 5.14 -0.60 -31.48
CA GLU A 133 3.83 -0.84 -32.10
C GLU A 133 3.34 0.36 -32.95
N GLY A 134 4.16 1.42 -33.06
CA GLY A 134 3.93 2.58 -33.90
C GLY A 134 3.10 3.69 -33.25
N MET A 135 3.03 3.73 -31.90
CA MET A 135 2.44 4.84 -31.14
C MET A 135 0.99 5.17 -31.54
N LYS A 136 0.19 4.14 -31.83
CA LYS A 136 -1.14 4.28 -32.44
C LYS A 136 -2.21 4.88 -31.53
N THR A 137 -2.02 4.76 -30.22
CA THR A 137 -2.98 5.21 -29.19
C THR A 137 -2.33 6.20 -28.24
N ASP A 138 -3.11 6.87 -27.41
CA ASP A 138 -2.59 7.70 -26.31
C ASP A 138 -1.76 6.85 -25.32
N PHE A 139 -0.57 7.32 -24.98
CA PHE A 139 0.36 6.58 -24.12
C PHE A 139 -0.16 6.40 -22.70
N ASN A 140 -0.90 7.36 -22.14
CA ASN A 140 -1.42 7.23 -20.77
C ASN A 140 -2.43 6.08 -20.69
N SER A 141 -3.34 6.01 -21.66
CA SER A 141 -4.32 4.92 -21.74
C SER A 141 -3.63 3.57 -21.97
N TYR A 142 -2.66 3.52 -22.89
CA TYR A 142 -1.89 2.31 -23.19
C TYR A 142 -1.08 1.80 -22.00
N SER A 143 -0.36 2.69 -21.33
CA SER A 143 0.51 2.32 -20.20
C SER A 143 -0.30 1.81 -19.01
N LEU A 144 -1.46 2.41 -18.71
CA LEU A 144 -2.36 1.90 -17.67
C LEU A 144 -2.81 0.46 -17.94
N GLU A 145 -3.14 0.14 -19.19
CA GLU A 145 -3.51 -1.22 -19.59
C GLU A 145 -2.33 -2.19 -19.42
N LYS A 146 -1.12 -1.83 -19.89
CA LYS A 146 0.08 -2.68 -19.77
C LYS A 146 0.58 -2.89 -18.35
N ILE A 147 0.48 -1.87 -17.51
CA ILE A 147 0.78 -1.98 -16.09
C ILE A 147 -0.23 -2.93 -15.42
N ARG A 148 -1.52 -2.79 -15.75
CA ARG A 148 -2.56 -3.72 -15.25
C ARG A 148 -2.32 -5.15 -15.74
N GLU A 149 -1.92 -5.36 -17.00
CA GLU A 149 -1.52 -6.67 -17.53
C GLU A 149 -0.38 -7.28 -16.68
N SER A 150 0.63 -6.47 -16.34
CA SER A 150 1.77 -6.91 -15.53
C SER A 150 1.35 -7.36 -14.13
N TYR A 151 0.48 -6.60 -13.44
CA TYR A 151 -0.09 -7.02 -12.15
C TYR A 151 -0.92 -8.32 -12.25
N ASN A 152 -1.52 -8.54 -13.40
CA ASN A 152 -2.42 -9.65 -13.69
C ASN A 152 -1.71 -10.90 -14.22
N SER A 153 -0.39 -10.83 -14.45
CA SER A 153 0.43 -11.94 -14.93
C SER A 153 1.56 -12.32 -13.98
N LEU A 154 1.93 -11.44 -13.04
CA LEU A 154 3.08 -11.63 -12.16
C LEU A 154 2.66 -11.87 -10.70
N ILE A 155 3.51 -12.60 -9.99
CA ILE A 155 3.43 -12.75 -8.53
C ILE A 155 4.40 -11.77 -7.88
N PHE A 156 3.90 -10.96 -6.96
CA PHE A 156 4.68 -9.93 -6.26
C PHE A 156 5.11 -10.46 -4.91
N ARG A 157 6.40 -10.32 -4.60
CA ARG A 157 6.98 -10.65 -3.31
C ARG A 157 7.19 -9.37 -2.51
N PHE A 158 6.76 -9.41 -1.25
CA PHE A 158 6.93 -8.34 -0.28
C PHE A 158 7.67 -8.91 0.92
N GLU A 159 8.95 -8.55 1.05
CA GLU A 159 9.86 -9.13 2.05
C GLU A 159 10.32 -8.06 3.04
N MET A 160 10.16 -8.37 4.34
CA MET A 160 10.68 -7.53 5.39
C MET A 160 12.21 -7.61 5.40
N SER A 161 12.85 -6.48 5.12
CA SER A 161 14.30 -6.35 5.00
C SER A 161 14.83 -5.44 6.11
N LYS A 162 15.94 -5.86 6.74
CA LYS A 162 16.70 -5.04 7.70
C LYS A 162 17.85 -4.36 6.96
N THR A 163 18.05 -3.07 7.19
CA THR A 163 19.23 -2.33 6.72
C THR A 163 19.83 -1.54 7.85
N GLU A 164 21.16 -1.49 7.88
CA GLU A 164 21.91 -0.65 8.82
C GLU A 164 22.27 0.68 8.17
N SER A 165 21.79 1.77 8.75
CA SER A 165 22.28 3.11 8.45
C SER A 165 23.29 3.54 9.51
N ARG A 166 24.44 4.05 9.07
CA ARG A 166 25.41 4.69 9.98
C ARG A 166 24.80 5.87 10.75
N THR A 167 23.83 6.58 10.15
CA THR A 167 23.22 7.78 10.71
C THR A 167 22.00 7.46 11.58
N TYR A 168 21.21 6.45 11.21
CA TYR A 168 19.89 6.20 11.82
C TYR A 168 19.77 4.84 12.53
N GLY A 169 20.86 4.06 12.59
CA GLY A 169 20.84 2.71 13.14
C GLY A 169 20.17 1.69 12.21
N SER A 170 19.89 0.50 12.74
CA SER A 170 19.14 -0.52 12.01
C SER A 170 17.68 -0.12 11.86
N TYR A 171 17.15 -0.23 10.64
CA TYR A 171 15.74 -0.01 10.34
C TYR A 171 15.21 -1.13 9.43
N PHE A 172 13.89 -1.33 9.48
CA PHE A 172 13.20 -2.31 8.64
C PHE A 172 12.36 -1.61 7.56
N TYR A 173 12.34 -2.19 6.37
CA TYR A 173 11.50 -1.75 5.26
C TYR A 173 10.98 -2.96 4.48
N ILE A 174 9.96 -2.77 3.65
CA ILE A 174 9.45 -3.81 2.76
C ILE A 174 10.18 -3.69 1.42
N ALA A 175 11.00 -4.68 1.11
CA ALA A 175 11.55 -4.86 -0.21
C ALA A 175 10.52 -5.56 -1.10
N SER A 176 10.42 -5.09 -2.34
CA SER A 176 9.44 -5.58 -3.29
C SER A 176 10.13 -6.11 -4.53
N SER A 177 9.68 -7.27 -5.00
CA SER A 177 10.13 -7.87 -6.26
C SER A 177 8.96 -8.60 -6.92
N TYR A 178 9.16 -9.15 -8.11
CA TYR A 178 8.15 -9.97 -8.79
C TYR A 178 8.80 -11.14 -9.52
N ARG A 179 7.97 -12.14 -9.86
CA ARG A 179 8.35 -13.31 -10.66
C ARG A 179 7.16 -13.83 -11.45
N GLU A 180 7.44 -14.70 -12.41
CA GLU A 180 6.41 -15.49 -13.09
C GLU A 180 5.72 -16.45 -12.12
N PRO A 181 4.43 -16.77 -12.34
CA PRO A 181 3.69 -17.72 -11.53
C PRO A 181 4.22 -19.14 -11.73
N VAL A 182 4.17 -19.94 -10.67
CA VAL A 182 4.61 -21.33 -10.63
C VAL A 182 3.47 -22.20 -10.12
N GLY A 183 3.06 -23.17 -10.94
CA GLY A 183 2.02 -24.14 -10.58
C GLY A 183 0.59 -23.61 -10.76
N GLU A 184 -0.36 -24.53 -10.65
CA GLU A 184 -1.77 -24.27 -10.96
C GLU A 184 -2.45 -23.33 -9.95
N PHE A 185 -2.05 -23.40 -8.67
CA PHE A 185 -2.61 -22.55 -7.62
C PHE A 185 -2.37 -21.06 -7.91
N GLU A 186 -1.16 -20.68 -8.32
CA GLU A 186 -0.80 -19.28 -8.60
C GLU A 186 -1.52 -18.76 -9.84
N LEU A 187 -1.68 -19.60 -10.87
CA LEU A 187 -2.48 -19.28 -12.05
C LEU A 187 -3.96 -19.08 -11.71
N ALA A 188 -4.53 -19.93 -10.86
CA ALA A 188 -5.89 -19.77 -10.36
C ALA A 188 -6.04 -18.49 -9.51
N ALA A 189 -5.04 -18.17 -8.68
CA ALA A 189 -5.02 -16.94 -7.89
C ALA A 189 -4.97 -15.68 -8.76
N LEU A 190 -4.21 -15.68 -9.86
CA LEU A 190 -4.19 -14.56 -10.82
C LEU A 190 -5.53 -14.40 -11.54
N LYS A 191 -6.21 -15.50 -11.88
CA LYS A 191 -7.58 -15.45 -12.42
C LYS A 191 -8.57 -14.89 -11.40
N ALA A 192 -8.47 -15.32 -10.14
CA ALA A 192 -9.30 -14.81 -9.06
C ALA A 192 -9.04 -13.32 -8.80
N ALA A 193 -7.78 -12.88 -8.84
CA ALA A 193 -7.41 -11.47 -8.70
C ALA A 193 -8.05 -10.58 -9.78
N LYS A 194 -8.11 -11.06 -11.03
CA LYS A 194 -8.81 -10.38 -12.13
C LYS A 194 -10.32 -10.26 -11.87
N GLU A 195 -10.96 -11.34 -11.43
CA GLU A 195 -12.38 -11.33 -11.08
C GLU A 195 -12.66 -10.38 -9.91
N ILE A 196 -11.81 -10.39 -8.89
CA ILE A 196 -11.90 -9.47 -7.75
C ILE A 196 -11.79 -8.01 -8.21
N GLN A 197 -10.83 -7.71 -9.07
CA GLN A 197 -10.58 -6.36 -9.61
C GLN A 197 -11.78 -5.82 -10.40
N SER A 198 -12.61 -6.69 -11.00
CA SER A 198 -13.79 -6.27 -11.77
C SER A 198 -14.91 -5.67 -10.93
N ASN A 199 -14.89 -5.87 -9.60
CA ASN A 199 -15.87 -5.32 -8.67
C ASN A 199 -15.18 -4.44 -7.61
N SER A 200 -15.41 -3.13 -7.72
CA SER A 200 -14.77 -2.10 -6.89
C SER A 200 -15.08 -2.21 -5.40
N ASN A 201 -16.09 -3.00 -5.00
CA ASN A 201 -16.46 -3.20 -3.60
C ASN A 201 -15.66 -4.31 -2.90
N ASN A 202 -14.89 -5.12 -3.64
CA ASN A 202 -14.15 -6.23 -3.04
C ASN A 202 -12.89 -5.76 -2.29
N CYS A 203 -12.19 -4.74 -2.82
CA CYS A 203 -10.94 -4.22 -2.27
C CYS A 203 -11.19 -2.97 -1.42
N GLN A 204 -12.06 -3.11 -0.40
CA GLN A 204 -12.39 -2.02 0.52
C GLN A 204 -12.33 -2.49 1.97
N ASP A 205 -11.57 -1.76 2.81
CA ASP A 205 -11.62 -1.89 4.26
C ASP A 205 -12.34 -0.67 4.83
N GLN A 206 -13.57 -0.87 5.30
CA GLN A 206 -14.44 0.18 5.83
C GLN A 206 -13.75 1.03 6.90
N ARG A 207 -12.89 0.44 7.72
CA ARG A 207 -12.16 1.17 8.76
C ARG A 207 -11.13 2.15 8.17
N LEU A 208 -10.50 1.79 7.05
CA LEU A 208 -9.58 2.69 6.33
C LEU A 208 -10.34 3.76 5.55
N VAL A 209 -11.51 3.43 4.99
CA VAL A 209 -12.41 4.40 4.35
C VAL A 209 -12.85 5.48 5.35
N GLU A 210 -13.33 5.07 6.53
CA GLU A 210 -13.73 5.99 7.59
C GLU A 210 -12.56 6.83 8.11
N ASN A 211 -11.37 6.23 8.25
CA ASN A 211 -10.16 6.94 8.64
C ASN A 211 -9.79 8.03 7.62
N GLN A 212 -9.78 7.67 6.34
CA GLN A 212 -9.48 8.61 5.25
C GLN A 212 -10.50 9.76 5.18
N ALA A 213 -11.80 9.46 5.37
CA ALA A 213 -12.84 10.48 5.43
C ALA A 213 -12.62 11.48 6.58
N LYS A 214 -12.22 10.99 7.77
CA LYS A 214 -11.86 11.85 8.91
C LYS A 214 -10.64 12.72 8.61
N CYS A 215 -9.63 12.18 7.93
CA CYS A 215 -8.46 12.95 7.51
C CYS A 215 -8.85 14.10 6.58
N PHE A 216 -9.66 13.83 5.55
CA PHE A 216 -10.12 14.87 4.62
C PHE A 216 -11.00 15.92 5.28
N ALA A 217 -11.87 15.53 6.23
CA ALA A 217 -12.64 16.49 7.03
C ALA A 217 -11.73 17.40 7.86
N SER A 218 -10.73 16.84 8.54
CA SER A 218 -9.77 17.61 9.36
C SER A 218 -8.92 18.56 8.51
N ILE A 219 -8.49 18.14 7.32
CA ILE A 219 -7.73 19.01 6.39
C ILE A 219 -8.60 20.17 5.93
N ALA A 220 -9.86 19.90 5.51
CA ALA A 220 -10.79 20.92 5.06
C ALA A 220 -11.12 21.95 6.17
N GLU A 221 -11.32 21.50 7.42
CA GLU A 221 -11.53 22.38 8.57
C GLU A 221 -10.32 23.29 8.83
N ASN A 222 -9.10 22.76 8.71
CA ASN A 222 -7.88 23.55 8.88
C ASN A 222 -7.70 24.58 7.75
N GLU A 223 -8.08 24.25 6.51
CA GLU A 223 -8.05 25.19 5.38
C GLU A 223 -9.08 26.31 5.52
N LEU A 224 -10.28 26.00 6.03
CA LEU A 224 -11.34 26.98 6.33
C LEU A 224 -10.97 27.94 7.47
N ASN A 225 -10.21 27.46 8.46
CA ASN A 225 -9.77 28.23 9.62
C ASN A 225 -8.50 29.06 9.36
N GLN A 226 -7.88 28.95 8.19
CA GLN A 226 -6.81 29.87 7.79
C GLN A 226 -7.41 31.23 7.45
N VAL A 227 -7.12 32.24 8.29
CA VAL A 227 -7.42 33.64 8.00
C VAL A 227 -6.82 33.98 6.63
N PRO A 228 -7.62 34.45 5.64
CA PRO A 228 -7.10 34.83 4.34
C PRO A 228 -5.93 35.81 4.52
N VAL A 229 -4.83 35.61 3.80
CA VAL A 229 -3.65 36.52 3.84
C VAL A 229 -4.06 37.99 3.59
N ALA A 230 -5.16 38.22 2.87
CA ALA A 230 -5.78 39.52 2.68
C ALA A 230 -6.24 40.21 3.98
N GLN A 231 -6.72 39.46 4.99
CA GLN A 231 -7.13 39.99 6.29
C GLN A 231 -5.93 40.28 7.20
N LEU A 232 -4.84 39.50 7.12
CA LEU A 232 -3.59 39.79 7.86
C LEU A 232 -2.95 41.11 7.42
N ASN A 233 -2.98 41.42 6.12
CA ASN A 233 -2.47 42.68 5.59
C ASN A 233 -3.36 43.89 5.92
N ALA A 234 -4.67 43.70 6.09
CA ALA A 234 -5.59 44.77 6.50
C ALA A 234 -5.42 45.16 7.99
N THR A 235 -5.15 44.18 8.85
CA THR A 235 -4.93 44.41 10.29
C THR A 235 -3.58 45.08 10.57
N ASN A 236 -2.52 44.68 9.86
CA ASN A 236 -1.19 45.32 9.97
C ASN A 236 -1.20 46.78 9.48
N ASN A 237 -1.92 47.09 8.40
CA ASN A 237 -2.04 48.47 7.90
C ASN A 237 -2.84 49.40 8.82
N LYS A 238 -3.81 48.89 9.59
CA LYS A 238 -4.52 49.69 10.60
C LYS A 238 -3.63 49.99 11.81
N GLN A 239 -2.83 49.03 12.28
CA GLN A 239 -1.91 49.24 13.41
C GLN A 239 -0.73 50.17 13.08
N LEU A 240 -0.22 50.15 11.84
CA LEU A 240 0.83 51.07 11.39
C LEU A 240 0.34 52.53 11.23
N LYS A 241 -0.96 52.75 11.01
CA LYS A 241 -1.55 54.10 10.90
C LYS A 241 -1.93 54.70 12.26
N SER A 242 -2.22 53.90 13.28
CA SER A 242 -2.49 54.39 14.63
C SER A 242 -1.23 54.64 15.47
N ALA A 243 -0.06 54.14 15.05
CA ALA A 243 1.23 54.39 15.71
C ALA A 243 1.96 55.67 15.20
N LYS A 244 1.34 56.44 14.31
CA LYS A 244 1.86 57.71 13.76
C LYS A 244 0.96 58.92 14.03
N ALA A 245 0.06 58.84 15.01
CA ALA A 245 -0.75 59.95 15.49
C ALA A 245 -0.19 60.47 16.83
#